data_AF-A0A0G3V3R2-F1
#
_entry.id   AF-A0A0G3V3R2-F1
#
_cell.length_a   1.000
_cell.length_b   1.000
_cell.length_c   1.000
_cell.angle_alpha   90.00
_cell.angle_beta   90.00
_cell.angle_gamma   90.00
#
_symmetry.space_group_name_H-M   'P 1'
#
loop_
_entity.id
_entity.type
_entity.pdbx_description
1 polymer ?
#
loop_
_entity_poly.entity_id
_entity_poly.type
_entity_poly.pdbx_seq_one_letter_code
_entity_poly.pdbx_strand_id
1 'polypeptide(L)'
;MTSIVILGMHRSGTSAITRALNLLGAALGPSEDVGEYWERAAMRSQCDALLERFDGAWDCPGIMPEGWESLERVAEVDAGAFAAIAEYGSPEVLLWKDPRASLTLPFWRKYLGADPIAIIIYRHPEEVWASLDTRNGFGPGLSFALWERYNSDALRSAAGLRTVVFAYSDLVQNQSEIMTELAATLAGWGVSLKDPASTDMELRADQRHHHAPEHFSHPSATQSQQALFAALEATRGVHESFSPPAMIEPSPLSLELIQMRRQLRMSRRELWRARSEHRSLSGSRRKLLSLIIHPERSTRDEHAMENEEASSGRPPTSPGSPSR
;
A
#
# COMPACT_ATOMS: atom_id res chain seq x y z
N MET A 1 22.01 -9.46 -3.64
CA MET A 1 20.55 -9.39 -3.49
C MET A 1 20.04 -8.37 -4.49
N THR A 2 19.13 -8.78 -5.36
CA THR A 2 18.40 -7.86 -6.25
C THR A 2 17.00 -7.65 -5.69
N SER A 3 16.49 -6.42 -5.73
CA SER A 3 15.14 -6.11 -5.26
C SER A 3 14.24 -5.77 -6.43
N ILE A 4 13.05 -6.36 -6.45
CA ILE A 4 11.96 -6.02 -7.36
C ILE A 4 10.88 -5.32 -6.53
N VAL A 5 10.48 -4.12 -6.96
CA VAL A 5 9.42 -3.35 -6.33
C VAL A 5 8.25 -3.21 -7.28
N ILE A 6 7.06 -3.63 -6.83
CA ILE A 6 5.83 -3.48 -7.59
C ILE A 6 5.20 -2.13 -7.25
N LEU A 7 5.10 -1.27 -8.26
CA LEU A 7 4.50 0.05 -8.20
C LEU A 7 3.16 0.07 -8.94
N GLY A 8 2.29 0.98 -8.54
CA GLY A 8 0.95 1.10 -9.09
C GLY A 8 -0.08 1.30 -7.98
N MET A 9 -1.20 1.92 -8.35
CA MET A 9 -2.28 2.15 -7.41
C MET A 9 -2.91 0.83 -6.96
N HIS A 10 -3.49 0.81 -5.75
CA HIS A 10 -4.47 -0.20 -5.33
C HIS A 10 -5.44 -0.54 -6.47
N ARG A 11 -5.80 -1.82 -6.59
CA ARG A 11 -6.77 -2.34 -7.58
C ARG A 11 -6.28 -2.32 -9.04
N SER A 12 -4.99 -2.06 -9.27
CA SER A 12 -4.34 -2.15 -10.60
C SER A 12 -3.74 -3.53 -10.90
N GLY A 13 -4.07 -4.56 -10.13
CA GLY A 13 -3.50 -5.91 -10.34
C GLY A 13 -2.11 -6.14 -9.75
N THR A 14 -1.62 -5.24 -8.88
CA THR A 14 -0.34 -5.38 -8.18
C THR A 14 -0.18 -6.74 -7.47
N SER A 15 -1.28 -7.27 -6.91
CA SER A 15 -1.29 -8.58 -6.25
C SER A 15 -1.13 -9.75 -7.23
N ALA A 16 -1.67 -9.65 -8.45
CA ALA A 16 -1.57 -10.71 -9.45
C ALA A 16 -0.13 -10.88 -9.94
N ILE A 17 0.54 -9.78 -10.31
CA ILE A 17 1.95 -9.82 -10.70
C ILE A 17 2.86 -10.24 -9.54
N THR A 18 2.57 -9.81 -8.31
CA THR A 18 3.32 -10.21 -7.13
C THR A 18 3.25 -11.73 -6.91
N ARG A 19 2.04 -12.31 -7.06
CA ARG A 19 1.88 -13.76 -6.96
C ARG A 19 2.64 -14.49 -8.06
N ALA A 20 2.56 -14.01 -9.30
CA ALA A 20 3.30 -14.60 -10.41
C ALA A 20 4.81 -14.64 -10.13
N LEU A 21 5.42 -13.50 -9.78
CA LEU A 21 6.84 -13.44 -9.46
C LEU A 21 7.24 -14.28 -8.24
N ASN A 22 6.36 -14.36 -7.23
CA ASN A 22 6.59 -15.22 -6.07
C ASN A 22 6.59 -16.70 -6.44
N LEU A 23 5.69 -17.14 -7.32
CA LEU A 23 5.67 -18.50 -7.86
C LEU A 23 6.96 -18.82 -8.64
N LEU A 24 7.52 -17.82 -9.33
CA LEU A 24 8.80 -17.92 -10.02
C LEU A 24 10.04 -17.85 -9.11
N GLY A 25 9.86 -17.74 -7.80
CA GLY A 25 10.94 -17.85 -6.81
C GLY A 25 11.38 -16.54 -6.16
N ALA A 26 10.74 -15.40 -6.49
CA ALA A 26 11.03 -14.15 -5.79
C ALA A 26 10.48 -14.17 -4.35
N ALA A 27 11.30 -13.76 -3.38
CA ALA A 27 10.99 -13.90 -1.97
C ALA A 27 10.14 -12.73 -1.45
N LEU A 28 9.01 -13.03 -0.81
CA LEU A 28 8.15 -12.05 -0.13
C LEU A 28 8.47 -11.89 1.36
N GLY A 29 9.55 -12.50 1.85
CA GLY A 29 9.87 -12.55 3.28
C GLY A 29 9.07 -13.61 4.05
N PRO A 30 9.05 -13.55 5.39
CA PRO A 30 8.37 -14.51 6.24
C PRO A 30 6.85 -14.56 5.96
N SER A 31 6.31 -15.76 5.73
CA SER A 31 4.90 -15.94 5.31
C SER A 31 3.88 -15.43 6.33
N GLU A 32 4.25 -15.41 7.61
CA GLU A 32 3.41 -14.98 8.73
C GLU A 32 3.10 -13.48 8.69
N ASP A 33 3.95 -12.71 8.01
CA ASP A 33 3.87 -11.26 7.85
C ASP A 33 3.21 -10.86 6.52
N VAL A 34 2.96 -11.81 5.61
CA VAL A 34 2.37 -11.56 4.29
C VAL A 34 0.84 -11.68 4.36
N GLY A 35 0.15 -10.54 4.24
CA GLY A 35 -1.32 -10.51 4.25
C GLY A 35 -1.96 -11.02 2.95
N GLU A 36 -3.30 -11.07 2.93
CA GLU A 36 -4.13 -11.52 1.80
C GLU A 36 -3.75 -10.88 0.45
N TYR A 37 -3.33 -9.62 0.47
CA TYR A 37 -2.96 -8.89 -0.74
C TYR A 37 -1.50 -9.06 -1.15
N TRP A 38 -0.68 -9.86 -0.46
CA TRP A 38 0.79 -9.95 -0.63
C TRP A 38 1.56 -8.71 -0.13
N GLU A 39 0.97 -7.96 0.80
CA GLU A 39 1.65 -6.87 1.53
C GLU A 39 2.28 -7.44 2.80
N ARG A 40 3.57 -7.16 3.01
CA ARG A 40 4.25 -7.42 4.28
C ARG A 40 3.81 -6.40 5.33
N ALA A 41 3.30 -6.84 6.47
CA ALA A 41 2.79 -5.95 7.50
C ALA A 41 3.91 -5.08 8.11
N ALA A 42 5.12 -5.63 8.28
CA ALA A 42 6.29 -4.88 8.71
C ALA A 42 6.58 -3.69 7.78
N MET A 43 6.69 -3.91 6.47
CA MET A 43 6.94 -2.82 5.50
C MET A 43 5.76 -1.85 5.36
N ARG A 44 4.53 -2.37 5.37
CA ARG A 44 3.31 -1.55 5.32
C ARG A 44 3.25 -0.58 6.51
N SER A 45 3.59 -1.05 7.71
CA SER A 45 3.59 -0.22 8.92
C SER A 45 4.54 0.97 8.81
N GLN A 46 5.70 0.77 8.19
CA GLN A 46 6.67 1.85 7.95
C GLN A 46 6.19 2.79 6.83
N CYS A 47 5.52 2.28 5.80
CA CYS A 47 4.88 3.14 4.79
C CYS A 47 3.76 3.98 5.38
N ASP A 48 2.91 3.41 6.23
CA ASP A 48 1.88 4.15 6.96
C ASP A 48 2.53 5.20 7.88
N ALA A 49 3.61 4.87 8.60
CA ALA A 49 4.34 5.81 9.43
C ALA A 49 4.90 6.99 8.63
N LEU A 50 5.51 6.74 7.46
CA LEU A 50 5.99 7.80 6.55
C LEU A 50 4.84 8.73 6.14
N LEU A 51 3.71 8.17 5.68
CA LEU A 51 2.56 8.96 5.26
C LEU A 51 1.99 9.79 6.42
N GLU A 52 1.95 9.23 7.63
CA GLU A 52 1.49 9.94 8.82
C GLU A 52 2.39 11.14 9.18
N ARG A 53 3.70 11.11 8.86
CA ARG A 53 4.57 12.29 9.02
C ARG A 53 4.17 13.46 8.13
N PHE A 54 3.37 13.23 7.09
CA PHE A 54 2.83 14.26 6.20
C PHE A 54 1.30 14.40 6.33
N ASP A 55 0.77 14.06 7.51
CA ASP A 55 -0.67 14.07 7.82
C ASP A 55 -1.51 13.22 6.86
N GLY A 56 -0.87 12.24 6.22
CA GLY A 56 -1.43 11.42 5.16
C GLY A 56 -1.83 10.02 5.61
N ALA A 57 -2.57 9.35 4.74
CA ALA A 57 -2.80 7.92 4.77
C ALA A 57 -2.96 7.41 3.33
N TRP A 58 -3.14 6.11 3.14
CA TRP A 58 -3.29 5.52 1.80
C TRP A 58 -4.46 6.11 0.98
N ASP A 59 -5.56 6.48 1.65
CA ASP A 59 -6.74 7.05 1.02
C ASP A 59 -6.77 8.58 1.02
N CYS A 60 -5.73 9.21 1.57
CA CYS A 60 -5.53 10.65 1.53
C CYS A 60 -4.04 10.99 1.69
N PRO A 61 -3.19 10.63 0.71
CA PRO A 61 -1.76 10.84 0.82
C PRO A 61 -1.41 12.29 1.16
N GLY A 62 -0.40 12.48 2.01
CA GLY A 62 0.12 13.78 2.40
C GLY A 62 0.75 14.53 1.22
N ILE A 63 0.98 15.84 1.37
CA ILE A 63 1.86 16.56 0.43
C ILE A 63 3.29 16.30 0.87
N MET A 64 4.04 15.59 0.03
CA MET A 64 5.45 15.30 0.23
C MET A 64 6.24 16.15 -0.78
N PRO A 65 7.00 17.17 -0.32
CA PRO A 65 7.79 18.02 -1.22
C PRO A 65 8.95 17.25 -1.85
N GLU A 66 9.60 17.82 -2.85
CA GLU A 66 10.85 17.26 -3.38
C GLU A 66 11.90 17.12 -2.25
N GLY A 67 12.61 15.98 -2.22
CA GLY A 67 13.60 15.67 -1.18
C GLY A 67 13.01 15.33 0.20
N TRP A 68 11.70 15.07 0.30
CA TRP A 68 11.03 14.76 1.56
C TRP A 68 11.66 13.59 2.32
N GLU A 69 12.26 12.64 1.61
CA GLU A 69 12.89 11.43 2.14
C GLU A 69 14.15 11.72 2.97
N SER A 70 14.70 12.94 2.86
CA SER A 70 15.87 13.40 3.61
C SER A 70 15.52 14.33 4.78
N LEU A 71 14.22 14.56 5.04
CA LEU A 71 13.79 15.42 6.14
C LEU A 71 13.95 14.72 7.50
N GLU A 72 14.34 15.47 8.52
CA GLU A 72 14.49 14.95 9.90
C GLU A 72 13.23 14.22 10.40
N ARG A 73 12.05 14.71 10.00
CA ARG A 73 10.77 14.14 10.43
C ARG A 73 10.54 12.70 9.99
N VAL A 74 11.28 12.19 9.00
CA VAL A 74 11.21 10.79 8.56
C VAL A 74 12.37 9.94 9.08
N ALA A 75 13.40 10.53 9.72
CA ALA A 75 14.56 9.81 10.23
C ALA A 75 14.20 8.75 11.28
N GLU A 76 13.17 9.01 12.11
CA GLU A 76 12.67 8.04 13.10
C GLU A 76 12.14 6.73 12.49
N VAL A 77 11.84 6.70 11.18
CA VAL A 77 11.37 5.51 10.47
C VAL A 77 12.52 4.59 10.04
N ASP A 78 13.77 5.10 10.01
CA ASP A 78 14.93 4.39 9.48
C ASP A 78 15.20 3.04 10.16
N ALA A 79 15.11 3.00 11.49
CA ALA A 79 15.36 1.79 12.26
C ALA A 79 14.31 0.69 11.96
N GLY A 80 13.04 1.08 11.85
CA GLY A 80 11.95 0.17 11.53
C GLY A 80 12.02 -0.32 10.07
N ALA A 81 12.38 0.56 9.14
CA ALA A 81 12.57 0.22 7.74
C ALA A 81 13.75 -0.75 7.54
N PHE A 82 14.87 -0.50 8.19
CA PHE A 82 16.03 -1.39 8.17
C PHE A 82 15.67 -2.77 8.74
N ALA A 83 15.00 -2.83 9.89
CA ALA A 83 14.56 -4.10 10.49
C ALA A 83 13.62 -4.87 9.56
N ALA A 84 12.64 -4.19 8.95
CA ALA A 84 11.70 -4.81 8.02
C ALA A 84 12.39 -5.43 6.81
N ILE A 85 13.44 -4.79 6.28
CA ILE A 85 14.25 -5.35 5.19
C ILE A 85 15.13 -6.51 5.68
N ALA A 86 15.75 -6.39 6.86
CA ALA A 86 16.60 -7.43 7.42
C ALA A 86 15.86 -8.77 7.63
N GLU A 87 14.55 -8.72 7.90
CA GLU A 87 13.70 -9.91 8.03
C GLU A 87 13.55 -10.74 6.74
N TYR A 88 13.87 -10.18 5.56
CA TYR A 88 13.96 -10.99 4.35
C TYR A 88 15.12 -12.00 4.42
N GLY A 89 16.12 -11.76 5.28
CA GLY A 89 17.36 -12.53 5.33
C GLY A 89 18.25 -12.21 4.14
N SER A 90 18.63 -13.23 3.39
CA SER A 90 19.54 -13.10 2.23
C SER A 90 18.97 -13.78 0.98
N PRO A 91 17.78 -13.38 0.49
CA PRO A 91 17.24 -13.95 -0.74
C PRO A 91 18.09 -13.50 -1.93
N GLU A 92 18.11 -14.33 -2.99
CA GLU A 92 18.70 -13.91 -4.26
C GLU A 92 17.89 -12.74 -4.85
N VAL A 93 16.56 -12.88 -4.86
CA VAL A 93 15.59 -11.90 -5.35
C VAL A 93 14.60 -11.55 -4.23
N LEU A 94 14.66 -10.32 -3.75
CA LEU A 94 13.67 -9.74 -2.84
C LEU A 94 12.50 -9.18 -3.68
N LEU A 95 11.27 -9.52 -3.31
CA LEU A 95 10.05 -8.96 -3.89
C LEU A 95 9.33 -8.13 -2.83
N TRP A 96 9.06 -6.88 -3.16
CA TRP A 96 8.26 -5.99 -2.34
C TRP A 96 7.05 -5.46 -3.12
N LYS A 97 5.86 -5.64 -2.54
CA LYS A 97 4.65 -4.99 -3.01
C LYS A 97 3.90 -4.35 -1.85
N ASP A 98 3.70 -3.04 -1.96
CA ASP A 98 2.65 -2.26 -1.29
C ASP A 98 2.29 -1.13 -2.26
N PRO A 99 1.02 -0.85 -2.57
CA PRO A 99 0.69 0.27 -3.44
C PRO A 99 1.28 1.62 -2.96
N ARG A 100 1.49 1.79 -1.65
CA ARG A 100 2.18 2.95 -1.06
C ARG A 100 3.65 3.04 -1.45
N ALA A 101 4.28 1.97 -1.91
CA ALA A 101 5.63 2.02 -2.49
C ALA A 101 5.68 3.03 -3.65
N SER A 102 4.58 3.21 -4.39
CA SER A 102 4.45 4.26 -5.41
C SER A 102 4.72 5.67 -4.84
N LEU A 103 4.41 5.89 -3.56
CA LEU A 103 4.57 7.16 -2.86
C LEU A 103 5.91 7.22 -2.10
N THR A 104 6.32 6.10 -1.50
CA THR A 104 7.37 6.06 -0.48
C THR A 104 8.71 5.52 -0.99
N LEU A 105 8.77 4.94 -2.19
CA LEU A 105 10.00 4.34 -2.72
C LEU A 105 11.24 5.24 -2.64
N PRO A 106 11.20 6.59 -2.84
CA PRO A 106 12.38 7.44 -2.66
C PRO A 106 13.10 7.23 -1.32
N PHE A 107 12.35 7.07 -0.23
CA PHE A 107 12.91 6.74 1.09
C PHE A 107 13.47 5.32 1.17
N TRP A 108 12.82 4.34 0.54
CA TRP A 108 13.20 2.93 0.63
C TRP A 108 14.41 2.55 -0.21
N ARG A 109 14.78 3.34 -1.22
CA ARG A 109 15.91 3.05 -2.12
C ARG A 109 17.20 2.70 -1.38
N LYS A 110 17.50 3.40 -0.28
CA LYS A 110 18.70 3.16 0.54
C LYS A 110 18.74 1.77 1.21
N TYR A 111 17.60 1.08 1.34
CA TYR A 111 17.51 -0.24 1.96
C TYR A 111 17.34 -1.38 0.95
N LEU A 112 16.93 -1.08 -0.28
CA LEU A 112 16.63 -2.10 -1.29
C LEU A 112 17.86 -2.53 -2.12
N GLY A 113 19.04 -2.08 -1.74
CA GLY A 113 20.28 -2.28 -2.50
C GLY A 113 20.54 -1.16 -3.51
N ALA A 114 21.66 -1.28 -4.24
CA ALA A 114 22.17 -0.19 -5.08
C ALA A 114 21.29 0.15 -6.29
N ASP A 115 20.55 -0.83 -6.82
CA ASP A 115 19.76 -0.65 -8.05
C ASP A 115 18.51 -1.56 -8.05
N PRO A 116 17.45 -1.18 -7.31
CA PRO A 116 16.19 -1.92 -7.34
C PRO A 116 15.51 -1.80 -8.71
N ILE A 117 14.89 -2.88 -9.16
CA ILE A 117 14.09 -2.93 -10.38
C ILE A 117 12.65 -2.54 -10.04
N ALA A 118 12.07 -1.63 -10.80
CA ALA A 118 10.67 -1.24 -10.67
C ALA A 118 9.80 -1.98 -11.69
N ILE A 119 8.62 -2.44 -11.26
CA ILE A 119 7.57 -2.91 -12.16
C ILE A 119 6.35 -2.04 -11.90
N ILE A 120 5.99 -1.19 -12.87
CA ILE A 120 4.79 -0.37 -12.82
C ILE A 120 3.66 -1.12 -13.52
N ILE A 121 2.64 -1.46 -12.76
CA ILE A 121 1.38 -1.98 -13.30
C ILE A 121 0.26 -0.97 -13.06
N TYR A 122 -0.41 -0.56 -14.13
CA TYR A 122 -1.52 0.37 -14.06
C TYR A 122 -2.78 -0.23 -14.68
N ARG A 123 -3.91 0.36 -14.35
CA ARG A 123 -5.23 -0.06 -14.84
C ARG A 123 -6.05 1.16 -15.22
N HIS A 124 -6.97 0.99 -16.16
CA HIS A 124 -7.85 2.05 -16.60
C HIS A 124 -8.57 2.69 -15.39
N PRO A 125 -8.60 4.04 -15.26
CA PRO A 125 -9.15 4.73 -14.10
C PRO A 125 -10.58 4.33 -13.73
N GLU A 126 -11.44 4.11 -14.74
CA GLU A 126 -12.83 3.69 -14.51
C GLU A 126 -12.95 2.28 -13.91
N GLU A 127 -12.08 1.34 -14.30
CA GLU A 127 -12.08 -0.01 -13.70
C GLU A 127 -11.56 0.05 -12.25
N VAL A 128 -10.59 0.94 -11.98
CA VAL A 128 -10.10 1.20 -10.62
C VAL A 128 -11.20 1.83 -9.76
N TRP A 129 -11.93 2.82 -10.28
CA TRP A 129 -13.07 3.43 -9.60
C TRP A 129 -14.14 2.39 -9.28
N ALA A 130 -14.60 1.60 -10.25
CA ALA A 130 -15.63 0.58 -10.02
C ALA A 130 -15.25 -0.38 -8.88
N SER A 131 -13.96 -0.72 -8.78
CA SER A 131 -13.45 -1.55 -7.69
C SER A 131 -13.34 -0.82 -6.35
N LEU A 132 -12.99 0.47 -6.32
CA LEU A 132 -12.93 1.27 -5.10
C LEU A 132 -14.32 1.62 -4.58
N ASP A 133 -15.29 1.82 -5.46
CA ASP A 133 -16.67 2.04 -5.10
C ASP A 133 -17.25 0.82 -4.38
N THR A 134 -17.11 -0.37 -4.98
CA THR A 134 -17.52 -1.64 -4.36
C THR A 134 -16.89 -1.86 -2.98
N ARG A 135 -15.61 -1.52 -2.80
CA ARG A 135 -14.86 -1.77 -1.55
C ARG A 135 -15.07 -0.69 -0.49
N ASN A 136 -15.15 0.58 -0.88
CA ASN A 136 -15.03 1.74 0.02
C ASN A 136 -16.16 2.76 -0.12
N GLY A 137 -17.02 2.65 -1.13
CA GLY A 137 -18.03 3.64 -1.48
C GLY A 137 -17.44 4.95 -1.98
N PHE A 138 -16.28 4.90 -2.66
CA PHE A 138 -15.63 6.10 -3.20
C PHE A 138 -16.24 6.47 -4.56
N GLY A 139 -16.74 7.70 -4.66
CA GLY A 139 -17.18 8.26 -5.93
C GLY A 139 -16.04 8.42 -6.96
N PRO A 140 -16.37 8.68 -8.22
CA PRO A 140 -15.41 8.75 -9.32
C PRO A 140 -14.36 9.85 -9.10
N GLY A 141 -14.77 11.04 -8.62
CA GLY A 141 -13.85 12.15 -8.40
C GLY A 141 -12.68 11.80 -7.46
N LEU A 142 -12.98 11.30 -6.25
CA LEU A 142 -11.93 10.89 -5.30
C LEU A 142 -11.12 9.70 -5.82
N SER A 143 -11.78 8.74 -6.49
CA SER A 143 -11.10 7.57 -7.07
C SER A 143 -10.09 7.97 -8.13
N PHE A 144 -10.45 8.89 -9.04
CA PHE A 144 -9.54 9.41 -10.06
C PHE A 144 -8.44 10.29 -9.49
N ALA A 145 -8.73 11.08 -8.44
CA ALA A 145 -7.72 11.87 -7.74
C ALA A 145 -6.65 10.98 -7.08
N LEU A 146 -7.07 9.89 -6.42
CA LEU A 146 -6.14 8.91 -5.86
C LEU A 146 -5.38 8.16 -6.96
N TRP A 147 -6.05 7.81 -8.06
CA TRP A 147 -5.39 7.20 -9.22
C TRP A 147 -4.32 8.10 -9.81
N GLU A 148 -4.61 9.40 -9.98
CA GLU A 148 -3.65 10.38 -10.45
C GLU A 148 -2.45 10.48 -9.53
N ARG A 149 -2.71 10.59 -8.22
CA ARG A 149 -1.65 10.72 -7.21
C ARG A 149 -0.70 9.53 -7.23
N TYR A 150 -1.24 8.32 -7.14
CA TYR A 150 -0.43 7.11 -7.04
C TYR A 150 0.36 6.82 -8.31
N ASN A 151 -0.24 6.96 -9.49
CA ASN A 151 0.48 6.68 -10.74
C ASN A 151 1.50 7.76 -11.08
N SER A 152 1.21 9.04 -10.77
CA SER A 152 2.21 10.11 -10.96
C SER A 152 3.44 9.87 -10.08
N ASP A 153 3.24 9.49 -8.80
CA ASP A 153 4.37 9.21 -7.91
C ASP A 153 5.06 7.88 -8.24
N ALA A 154 4.35 6.88 -8.78
CA ALA A 154 4.99 5.66 -9.29
C ALA A 154 5.98 5.99 -10.42
N LEU A 155 5.59 6.84 -11.38
CA LEU A 155 6.46 7.30 -12.46
C LEU A 155 7.67 8.10 -11.93
N ARG A 156 7.45 9.05 -11.02
CA ARG A 156 8.53 9.83 -10.40
C ARG A 156 9.50 8.94 -9.63
N SER A 157 8.97 8.02 -8.84
CA SER A 157 9.77 7.16 -7.96
C SER A 157 10.61 6.15 -8.73
N ALA A 158 10.18 5.77 -9.93
CA ALA A 158 10.91 4.88 -10.82
C ALA A 158 12.06 5.59 -11.58
N ALA A 159 12.16 6.91 -11.50
CA ALA A 159 13.14 7.67 -12.27
C ALA A 159 14.59 7.17 -12.06
N GLY A 160 15.25 6.87 -13.17
CA GLY A 160 16.61 6.34 -13.24
C GLY A 160 16.73 4.84 -12.98
N LEU A 161 15.68 4.15 -12.55
CA LEU A 161 15.69 2.70 -12.29
C LEU A 161 15.44 1.90 -13.57
N ARG A 162 15.96 0.67 -13.60
CA ARG A 162 15.48 -0.35 -14.54
C ARG A 162 14.00 -0.62 -14.27
N THR A 163 13.17 -0.43 -15.29
CA THR A 163 11.72 -0.41 -15.11
C THR A 163 10.99 -1.15 -16.23
N VAL A 164 10.00 -1.95 -15.85
CA VAL A 164 9.01 -2.49 -16.80
C VAL A 164 7.66 -1.83 -16.51
N VAL A 165 7.00 -1.32 -17.55
CA VAL A 165 5.68 -0.70 -17.46
C VAL A 165 4.69 -1.48 -18.31
N PHE A 166 3.58 -1.94 -17.74
CA PHE A 166 2.52 -2.59 -18.51
C PHE A 166 1.13 -2.37 -17.90
N ALA A 167 0.10 -2.55 -18.73
CA ALA A 167 -1.28 -2.44 -18.28
C ALA A 167 -1.76 -3.77 -17.70
N TYR A 168 -2.61 -3.69 -16.67
CA TYR A 168 -3.28 -4.85 -16.10
C TYR A 168 -4.10 -5.65 -17.13
N SER A 169 -4.66 -4.97 -18.15
CA SER A 169 -5.36 -5.62 -19.25
C SER A 169 -4.49 -6.65 -19.97
N ASP A 170 -3.22 -6.33 -20.17
CA ASP A 170 -2.28 -7.15 -20.93
C ASP A 170 -1.94 -8.41 -20.13
N LEU A 171 -1.75 -8.26 -18.81
CA LEU A 171 -1.53 -9.39 -17.90
C LEU A 171 -2.72 -10.36 -17.86
N VAL A 172 -3.95 -9.85 -17.93
CA VAL A 172 -5.16 -10.68 -17.92
C VAL A 172 -5.39 -11.38 -19.26
N GLN A 173 -5.10 -10.71 -20.38
CA GLN A 173 -5.36 -11.24 -21.72
C GLN A 173 -4.27 -12.19 -22.22
N ASN A 174 -3.00 -11.86 -21.96
CA ASN A 174 -1.84 -12.53 -22.53
C ASN A 174 -0.85 -12.98 -21.43
N GLN A 175 -1.37 -13.52 -20.32
CA GLN A 175 -0.60 -13.81 -19.12
C GLN A 175 0.71 -14.57 -19.39
N SER A 176 0.65 -15.66 -20.15
CA SER A 176 1.82 -16.51 -20.43
C SER A 176 2.91 -15.75 -21.19
N GLU A 177 2.51 -14.97 -22.20
CA GLU A 177 3.40 -14.16 -23.02
C GLU A 177 4.07 -13.06 -22.18
N ILE A 178 3.27 -12.28 -21.45
CA ILE A 178 3.75 -11.20 -20.56
C ILE A 178 4.73 -11.75 -19.52
N MET A 179 4.42 -12.89 -18.89
CA MET A 179 5.31 -13.47 -17.88
C MET A 179 6.60 -14.03 -18.50
N THR A 180 6.54 -14.56 -19.71
CA THR A 180 7.73 -15.05 -20.45
C THR A 180 8.65 -13.88 -20.82
N GLU A 181 8.10 -12.80 -21.39
CA GLU A 181 8.85 -11.60 -21.73
C GLU A 181 9.44 -10.92 -20.49
N LEU A 182 8.67 -10.83 -19.41
CA LEU A 182 9.14 -10.28 -18.14
C LEU A 182 10.27 -11.12 -17.55
N ALA A 183 10.13 -12.45 -17.51
CA ALA A 183 11.19 -13.33 -17.02
C ALA A 183 12.47 -13.23 -17.87
N ALA A 184 12.35 -13.16 -19.19
CA ALA A 184 13.49 -12.97 -20.10
C ALA A 184 14.17 -11.61 -19.90
N THR A 185 13.38 -10.54 -19.72
CA THR A 185 13.87 -9.19 -19.41
C THR A 185 14.64 -9.18 -18.10
N LEU A 186 14.04 -9.72 -17.04
CA LEU A 186 14.65 -9.84 -15.71
C LEU A 186 15.95 -10.68 -15.77
N ALA A 187 15.98 -11.76 -16.55
CA ALA A 187 17.19 -12.55 -16.76
C ALA A 187 18.30 -11.76 -17.47
N GLY A 188 17.96 -10.94 -18.48
CA GLY A 188 18.89 -10.01 -19.13
C GLY A 188 19.49 -8.98 -18.17
N TRP A 189 18.76 -8.68 -17.10
CA TRP A 189 19.16 -7.82 -15.99
C TRP A 189 19.89 -8.54 -14.84
N GLY A 190 20.20 -9.83 -15.01
CA GLY A 190 20.89 -10.64 -14.02
C GLY A 190 20.01 -11.14 -12.88
N VAL A 191 18.68 -11.13 -13.04
CA VAL A 191 17.73 -11.67 -12.08
C VAL A 191 17.37 -13.10 -12.48
N SER A 192 17.72 -14.06 -11.64
CA SER A 192 17.37 -15.47 -11.83
C SER A 192 15.97 -15.74 -11.28
N LEU A 193 15.04 -16.12 -12.15
CA LEU A 193 13.70 -16.61 -11.80
C LEU A 193 13.49 -17.97 -12.46
N LYS A 194 12.57 -18.77 -11.91
CA LYS A 194 12.14 -20.03 -12.53
C LYS A 194 11.42 -19.74 -13.86
N ASP A 195 11.43 -20.72 -14.75
CA ASP A 195 10.73 -20.65 -16.03
C ASP A 195 9.20 -20.56 -15.79
N PRO A 196 8.52 -19.52 -16.31
CA PRO A 196 7.07 -19.41 -16.34
C PRO A 196 6.35 -20.69 -16.80
N ALA A 197 6.86 -21.37 -17.84
CA ALA A 197 6.23 -22.58 -18.38
C ALA A 197 6.31 -23.79 -17.44
N SER A 198 7.23 -23.76 -16.47
CA SER A 198 7.42 -24.84 -15.49
C SER A 198 6.53 -24.71 -14.25
N THR A 199 5.76 -23.62 -14.14
CA THR A 199 4.97 -23.30 -12.96
C THR A 199 3.49 -23.22 -13.32
N ASP A 200 2.62 -23.87 -12.54
CA ASP A 200 1.17 -23.80 -12.70
C ASP A 200 0.66 -22.41 -12.28
N MET A 201 0.81 -21.45 -13.18
CA MET A 201 0.40 -20.07 -12.99
C MET A 201 -1.02 -19.86 -13.52
N GLU A 202 -2.03 -20.33 -12.81
CA GLU A 202 -3.38 -19.77 -12.98
C GLU A 202 -3.51 -18.50 -12.14
N LEU A 203 -3.22 -17.33 -12.73
CA LEU A 203 -3.68 -16.09 -12.10
C LEU A 203 -5.18 -16.03 -12.32
N ARG A 204 -5.95 -16.13 -11.24
CA ARG A 204 -7.39 -15.98 -11.34
C ARG A 204 -7.70 -14.62 -11.99
N ALA A 205 -8.31 -14.67 -13.17
CA ALA A 205 -8.84 -13.51 -13.89
C ALA A 205 -10.11 -12.94 -13.23
N ASP A 206 -10.45 -13.41 -12.03
CA ASP A 206 -11.68 -13.19 -11.29
C ASP A 206 -11.86 -11.75 -10.79
N GLN A 207 -11.14 -10.76 -11.34
CA GLN A 207 -11.21 -9.36 -10.92
C GLN A 207 -11.30 -8.34 -12.07
N ARG A 208 -11.38 -8.79 -13.34
CA ARG A 208 -11.77 -7.90 -14.45
C ARG A 208 -13.28 -7.98 -14.70
N HIS A 209 -14.07 -7.59 -13.71
CA HIS A 209 -15.53 -7.51 -13.83
C HIS A 209 -16.02 -6.27 -14.61
N HIS A 210 -15.12 -5.35 -14.92
CA HIS A 210 -15.44 -4.09 -15.58
C HIS A 210 -14.54 -3.95 -16.80
N HIS A 211 -15.16 -3.79 -17.97
CA HIS A 211 -14.47 -3.40 -19.21
C HIS A 211 -14.63 -1.89 -19.38
N ALA A 212 -13.52 -1.17 -19.31
CA ALA A 212 -13.50 0.25 -19.64
C ALA A 212 -13.28 0.49 -21.14
N PRO A 213 -13.67 1.67 -21.66
CA PRO A 213 -13.29 2.12 -22.99
C PRO A 213 -11.76 2.23 -23.18
N GLU A 214 -11.30 2.28 -24.43
CA GLU A 214 -9.87 2.50 -24.75
C GLU A 214 -9.37 3.88 -24.28
N HIS A 215 -10.24 4.89 -24.29
CA HIS A 215 -9.90 6.25 -23.89
C HIS A 215 -10.53 6.59 -22.55
N PHE A 216 -9.76 7.26 -21.71
CA PHE A 216 -10.29 7.80 -20.47
C PHE A 216 -10.99 9.14 -20.75
N SER A 217 -12.31 9.11 -20.90
CA SER A 217 -13.13 10.30 -21.22
C SER A 217 -14.34 10.48 -20.31
N HIS A 218 -14.26 9.97 -19.07
CA HIS A 218 -15.36 10.06 -18.11
C HIS A 218 -15.71 11.54 -17.76
N PRO A 219 -16.99 11.92 -17.60
CA PRO A 219 -17.38 13.31 -17.32
C PRO A 219 -16.77 13.92 -16.04
N SER A 220 -16.43 13.08 -15.06
CA SER A 220 -15.74 13.49 -13.83
C SER A 220 -14.21 13.48 -13.92
N ALA A 221 -13.64 13.11 -15.07
CA ALA A 221 -12.20 13.10 -15.30
C ALA A 221 -11.69 14.51 -15.62
N THR A 222 -10.55 14.87 -15.05
CA THR A 222 -9.86 16.12 -15.37
C THR A 222 -8.87 15.91 -16.52
N GLN A 223 -8.47 17.00 -17.20
CA GLN A 223 -7.52 16.92 -18.31
C GLN A 223 -6.16 16.34 -17.88
N SER A 224 -5.69 16.65 -16.67
CA SER A 224 -4.43 16.11 -16.15
C SER A 224 -4.50 14.59 -15.95
N GLN A 225 -5.65 14.07 -15.51
CA GLN A 225 -5.84 12.63 -15.35
C GLN A 225 -5.90 11.90 -16.70
N GLN A 226 -6.53 12.51 -17.72
CA GLN A 226 -6.55 11.98 -19.08
C GLN A 226 -5.15 11.98 -19.70
N ALA A 227 -4.42 13.07 -19.53
CA ALA A 227 -3.04 13.20 -19.99
C ALA A 227 -2.11 12.19 -19.29
N LEU A 228 -2.30 11.94 -17.99
CA LEU A 228 -1.53 10.95 -17.25
C LEU A 228 -1.82 9.53 -17.75
N PHE A 229 -3.08 9.21 -18.07
CA PHE A 229 -3.42 7.92 -18.66
C PHE A 229 -2.73 7.75 -20.02
N ALA A 230 -2.80 8.75 -20.90
CA ALA A 230 -2.08 8.72 -22.17
C ALA A 230 -0.55 8.62 -21.99
N ALA A 231 0.01 9.25 -20.95
CA ALA A 231 1.42 9.15 -20.63
C ALA A 231 1.81 7.73 -20.19
N LEU A 232 1.00 7.07 -19.36
CA LEU A 232 1.22 5.67 -18.96
C LEU A 232 1.22 4.74 -20.19
N GLU A 233 0.23 4.91 -21.08
CA GLU A 233 0.15 4.19 -22.36
C GLU A 233 1.42 4.37 -23.20
N ALA A 234 1.90 5.62 -23.34
CA ALA A 234 3.11 5.94 -24.10
C ALA A 234 4.40 5.40 -23.46
N THR A 235 4.39 5.13 -22.15
CA THR A 235 5.56 4.63 -21.40
C THR A 235 5.60 3.10 -21.26
N ARG A 236 4.64 2.35 -21.82
CA ARG A 236 4.65 0.89 -21.80
C ARG A 236 5.97 0.33 -22.34
N GLY A 237 6.39 -0.83 -21.81
CA GLY A 237 7.56 -1.56 -22.24
C GLY A 237 8.69 -1.59 -21.21
N VAL A 238 9.88 -1.94 -21.69
CA VAL A 238 11.09 -2.17 -20.90
C VAL A 238 12.02 -0.96 -21.00
N HIS A 239 12.55 -0.52 -19.86
CA HIS A 239 13.43 0.64 -19.75
C HIS A 239 14.68 0.29 -18.95
N GLU A 240 15.85 0.41 -19.57
CA GLU A 240 17.15 0.22 -18.89
C GLU A 240 17.44 1.32 -17.86
N SER A 241 16.95 2.53 -18.11
CA SER A 241 16.93 3.62 -17.17
C SER A 241 15.68 4.44 -17.44
N PHE A 242 14.71 4.37 -16.52
CA PHE A 242 13.41 4.97 -16.72
C PHE A 242 13.49 6.49 -16.66
N SER A 243 13.09 7.15 -17.75
CA SER A 243 12.88 8.59 -17.77
C SER A 243 11.38 8.85 -17.62
N PRO A 244 10.91 9.41 -16.49
CA PRO A 244 9.50 9.75 -16.38
C PRO A 244 9.12 10.76 -17.48
N PRO A 245 7.88 10.67 -18.02
CA PRO A 245 7.38 11.69 -18.94
C PRO A 245 7.35 13.04 -18.23
N ALA A 246 7.28 14.14 -19.00
CA ALA A 246 7.14 15.47 -18.43
C ALA A 246 5.99 15.47 -17.41
N MET A 247 6.32 15.76 -16.14
CA MET A 247 5.40 15.53 -15.05
C MET A 247 4.16 16.40 -15.24
N ILE A 248 3.02 15.74 -15.34
CA ILE A 248 1.73 16.42 -15.39
C ILE A 248 1.40 16.80 -13.96
N GLU A 249 1.31 18.10 -13.71
CA GLU A 249 0.90 18.60 -12.40
C GLU A 249 -0.51 18.08 -12.08
N PRO A 250 -0.71 17.49 -10.88
CA PRO A 250 -2.04 17.03 -10.49
C PRO A 250 -3.06 18.16 -10.56
N SER A 251 -4.29 17.85 -10.94
CA SER A 251 -5.35 18.86 -10.97
C SER A 251 -5.53 19.47 -9.57
N PRO A 252 -5.71 20.80 -9.44
CA PRO A 252 -6.08 21.43 -8.17
C PRO A 252 -7.30 20.78 -7.52
N LEU A 253 -8.27 20.32 -8.33
CA LEU A 253 -9.44 19.58 -7.85
C LEU A 253 -9.06 18.24 -7.21
N SER A 254 -8.09 17.52 -7.80
CA SER A 254 -7.62 16.25 -7.23
C SER A 254 -6.94 16.48 -5.87
N LEU A 255 -6.13 17.54 -5.76
CA LEU A 255 -5.49 17.94 -4.50
C LEU A 255 -6.55 18.31 -3.43
N GLU A 256 -7.56 19.09 -3.82
CA GLU A 256 -8.67 19.47 -2.96
C GLU A 256 -9.46 18.25 -2.46
N LEU A 257 -9.83 17.31 -3.34
CA LEU A 257 -10.57 16.10 -2.98
C LEU A 257 -9.78 15.22 -1.99
N ILE A 258 -8.47 15.08 -2.20
CA ILE A 258 -7.58 14.36 -1.27
C ILE A 258 -7.51 15.10 0.08
N GLN A 259 -7.42 16.44 0.07
CA GLN A 259 -7.41 17.25 1.28
C GLN A 259 -8.73 17.15 2.06
N MET A 260 -9.89 17.21 1.39
CA MET A 260 -11.20 17.01 2.01
C MET A 260 -11.31 15.62 2.65
N ARG A 261 -10.80 14.58 1.96
CA ARG A 261 -10.74 13.22 2.52
C ARG A 261 -9.88 13.16 3.78
N ARG A 262 -8.74 13.85 3.80
CA ARG A 262 -7.86 13.98 4.97
C ARG A 262 -8.58 14.65 6.14
N GLN A 263 -9.26 15.77 5.90
CA GLN A 263 -10.04 16.48 6.92
C GLN A 263 -11.12 15.58 7.53
N LEU A 264 -11.90 14.88 6.69
CA LEU A 264 -12.91 13.93 7.15
C LEU A 264 -12.31 12.82 8.02
N ARG A 265 -11.14 12.29 7.62
CA ARG A 265 -10.42 11.27 8.41
C ARG A 265 -10.02 11.81 9.78
N MET A 266 -9.49 13.02 9.85
CA MET A 266 -9.09 13.66 11.11
C MET A 266 -10.30 13.91 12.02
N SER A 267 -11.38 14.49 11.49
CA SER A 267 -12.62 14.71 12.27
C SER A 267 -13.22 13.40 12.80
N ARG A 268 -13.12 12.30 12.04
CA ARG A 268 -13.55 10.96 12.51
C ARG A 268 -12.66 10.44 13.64
N ARG A 269 -11.34 10.63 13.56
CA ARG A 269 -10.40 10.26 14.62
C ARG A 269 -10.68 11.05 15.91
N GLU A 270 -10.93 12.35 15.80
CA GLU A 270 -11.30 13.21 16.94
C GLU A 270 -12.63 12.78 17.59
N LEU A 271 -13.66 12.55 16.77
CA LEU A 271 -14.96 12.07 17.27
C LEU A 271 -14.82 10.71 17.97
N TRP A 272 -13.99 9.81 17.43
CA TRP A 272 -13.71 8.53 18.07
C TRP A 272 -13.01 8.71 19.42
N ARG A 273 -11.99 9.57 19.52
CA ARG A 273 -11.31 9.88 20.79
C ARG A 273 -12.29 10.44 21.82
N ALA A 274 -13.08 11.44 21.44
CA ALA A 274 -14.09 12.04 22.31
C ALA A 274 -15.13 11.01 22.78
N ARG A 275 -15.55 10.09 21.91
CA ARG A 275 -16.46 8.99 22.29
C ARG A 275 -15.79 7.99 23.24
N SER A 276 -14.52 7.66 23.04
CA SER A 276 -13.76 6.76 23.89
C SER A 276 -13.55 7.37 25.29
N GLU A 277 -13.22 8.65 25.38
CA GLU A 277 -13.13 9.41 26.64
C GLU A 277 -14.50 9.49 27.34
N HIS A 278 -15.57 9.81 26.60
CA HIS A 278 -16.91 9.79 27.17
C HIS A 278 -17.29 8.40 27.69
N ARG A 279 -16.94 7.31 26.99
CA ARG A 279 -17.18 5.94 27.46
C ARG A 279 -16.37 5.59 28.71
N SER A 280 -15.11 6.01 28.82
CA SER A 280 -14.31 5.77 30.03
C SER A 280 -14.87 6.54 31.23
N LEU A 281 -15.32 7.78 31.03
CA LEU A 281 -15.98 8.59 32.05
C LEU A 281 -17.35 8.03 32.45
N SER A 282 -18.19 7.65 31.47
CA SER A 282 -19.54 7.12 31.73
C SER A 282 -19.54 5.67 32.26
N GLY A 283 -18.54 4.86 31.89
CA GLY A 283 -18.30 3.52 32.45
C GLY A 283 -18.05 3.54 33.97
N SER A 284 -17.64 4.69 34.51
CA SER A 284 -17.47 4.89 35.94
C SER A 284 -18.77 4.91 36.72
N ARG A 285 -19.97 5.02 36.11
CA ARG A 285 -21.23 5.03 36.87
C ARG A 285 -21.46 3.71 37.63
N ARG A 286 -21.09 2.56 37.07
CA ARG A 286 -21.23 1.26 37.75
C ARG A 286 -20.22 1.10 38.90
N LYS A 287 -19.00 1.63 38.72
CA LYS A 287 -17.92 1.64 39.72
C LYS A 287 -18.18 2.66 40.85
N LEU A 288 -18.70 3.83 40.51
CA LEU A 288 -19.18 4.85 41.45
C LEU A 288 -20.40 4.35 42.22
N LEU A 289 -21.37 3.70 41.55
CA LEU A 289 -22.53 3.11 42.22
C LEU A 289 -22.14 1.93 43.11
N SER A 290 -21.17 1.08 42.75
CA SER A 290 -20.70 0.02 43.64
C SER A 290 -20.01 0.58 44.90
N LEU A 291 -19.25 1.67 44.76
CA LEU A 291 -18.63 2.38 45.89
C LEU A 291 -19.68 3.05 46.80
N ILE A 292 -20.80 3.53 46.24
CA ILE A 292 -21.89 4.18 46.99
C ILE A 292 -22.83 3.14 47.64
N ILE A 293 -23.11 2.02 46.98
CA ILE A 293 -24.08 1.02 47.44
C ILE A 293 -23.43 -0.02 48.38
N HIS A 294 -22.13 -0.32 48.23
CA HIS A 294 -21.41 -1.31 49.04
C HIS A 294 -20.06 -0.76 49.57
N PRO A 295 -20.07 0.27 50.43
CA PRO A 295 -18.83 0.88 50.94
C PRO A 295 -17.94 -0.11 51.71
N GLU A 296 -18.51 -1.16 52.31
CA GLU A 296 -17.85 -2.17 53.12
C GLU A 296 -17.09 -3.26 52.33
N ARG A 297 -17.21 -3.32 51.00
CA ARG A 297 -16.44 -4.29 50.17
C ARG A 297 -15.09 -3.74 49.69
N SER A 298 -14.86 -2.43 49.78
CA SER A 298 -13.65 -1.78 49.28
C SER A 298 -12.38 -2.15 50.05
N THR A 299 -12.47 -2.57 51.31
CA THR A 299 -11.30 -2.82 52.17
C THR A 299 -10.83 -4.28 52.18
N ARG A 300 -11.57 -5.20 51.55
CA ARG A 300 -11.16 -6.62 51.46
C ARG A 300 -10.50 -6.99 50.13
N ASP A 301 -10.77 -6.24 49.05
CA ASP A 301 -10.22 -6.55 47.73
C ASP A 301 -8.86 -5.88 47.46
N GLU A 302 -8.46 -4.86 48.24
CA GLU A 302 -7.12 -4.23 48.13
C GLU A 302 -5.99 -5.21 48.53
N HIS A 303 -6.23 -6.13 49.47
CA HIS A 303 -5.25 -7.17 49.84
C HIS A 303 -5.26 -8.41 48.94
N ALA A 304 -6.27 -8.57 48.08
CA ALA A 304 -6.30 -9.67 47.10
C ALA A 304 -5.62 -9.27 45.78
N MET A 305 -5.65 -7.99 45.40
CA MET A 305 -5.05 -7.51 44.16
C MET A 305 -3.52 -7.42 44.16
N GLU A 306 -2.85 -7.18 45.30
CA GLU A 306 -1.38 -7.17 45.36
C GLU A 306 -0.74 -8.55 45.09
N ASN A 307 -1.49 -9.65 45.21
CA ASN A 307 -0.97 -11.00 44.95
C ASN A 307 -1.27 -11.55 43.54
N GLU A 308 -2.15 -10.94 42.75
CA GLU A 308 -2.44 -11.35 41.36
C GLU A 308 -1.69 -10.53 40.29
N GLU A 309 -1.21 -9.32 40.63
CA GLU A 309 -0.38 -8.50 39.72
C GLU A 309 1.03 -9.06 39.47
N ALA A 310 1.47 -10.08 40.22
CA ALA A 310 2.76 -10.75 40.00
C ALA A 310 2.74 -11.87 38.92
N SER A 311 1.58 -12.24 38.34
CA SER A 311 1.44 -13.49 37.57
C SER A 311 0.92 -13.38 36.11
N SER A 312 0.41 -12.24 35.63
CA SER A 312 -0.27 -12.22 34.32
C SER A 312 0.13 -11.08 33.37
N GLY A 313 1.43 -10.96 33.10
CA GLY A 313 1.92 -10.17 31.96
C GLY A 313 1.73 -10.89 30.61
N ARG A 314 0.54 -10.81 30.00
CA ARG A 314 0.34 -11.06 28.55
C ARG A 314 -0.85 -10.26 28.00
N PRO A 315 -0.70 -9.53 26.87
CA PRO A 315 -1.83 -8.86 26.21
C PRO A 315 -2.70 -9.87 25.42
N PRO A 316 -4.03 -9.66 25.35
CA PRO A 316 -4.90 -10.50 24.53
C PRO A 316 -4.83 -10.12 23.04
N THR A 317 -4.70 -11.16 22.21
CA THR A 317 -4.82 -11.15 20.75
C THR A 317 -6.21 -10.67 20.28
N SER A 318 -6.23 -9.89 19.20
CA SER A 318 -7.47 -9.39 18.57
C SER A 318 -8.31 -10.51 17.94
N PRO A 319 -9.65 -10.39 17.90
CA PRO A 319 -10.53 -11.45 17.44
C PRO A 319 -10.68 -11.46 15.91
N GLY A 320 -10.72 -12.69 15.37
CA GLY A 320 -10.95 -12.98 13.96
C GLY A 320 -12.33 -12.54 13.46
N SER A 321 -12.37 -12.25 12.16
CA SER A 321 -13.60 -11.95 11.41
C SER A 321 -14.34 -13.26 11.07
N PRO A 322 -15.69 -13.26 11.03
CA PRO A 322 -16.45 -14.44 10.71
C PRO A 322 -16.54 -14.66 9.19
N SER A 323 -16.34 -15.91 8.81
CA SER A 323 -16.64 -16.48 7.50
C SER A 323 -18.14 -16.41 7.16
N ARG A 324 -18.46 -15.88 5.98
CA ARG A 324 -19.49 -16.37 5.05
C ARG A 324 -19.31 -15.72 3.68
#